data_AF-A0A357MI27-F1
#
_entry.id   AF-A0A357MI27-F1
#
_cell.length_a   1.000
_cell.length_b   1.000
_cell.length_c   1.000
_cell.angle_alpha   90.00
_cell.angle_beta   90.00
_cell.angle_gamma   90.00
#
_symmetry.space_group_name_H-M   'P 1'
#
loop_
_entity.id
_entity.type
_entity.pdbx_description
1 polymer ?
#
loop_
_entity_poly.entity_id
_entity_poly.type
_entity_poly.pdbx_seq_one_letter_code
_entity_poly.pdbx_strand_id
1 'polypeptide(L)'
;MTRHAVARVFSVQARIVALRARHRDLEASIAGEERRPAPDAAQVQALKRQKLRVKDELSRCEGLLRLIERGATPRAAVAPA
;
A
#
# COMPACT_ATOMS: atom_id res chain seq x y z
N MET A 1 20.39 10.53 -16.62
CA MET A 1 19.40 10.17 -15.59
C MET A 1 18.25 9.43 -16.27
N THR A 2 18.10 8.13 -16.05
CA THR A 2 17.28 7.24 -16.89
C THR A 2 15.78 7.36 -16.59
N ARG A 3 15.01 7.84 -17.57
CA ARG A 3 13.53 7.99 -17.59
C ARG A 3 12.76 6.76 -17.06
N HIS A 4 13.36 5.57 -17.20
CA HIS A 4 12.82 4.29 -16.72
C HIS A 4 12.78 4.14 -15.19
N ALA A 5 13.74 4.70 -14.46
CA ALA A 5 13.75 4.61 -12.99
C ALA A 5 12.61 5.42 -12.38
N VAL A 6 12.40 6.65 -12.89
CA VAL A 6 11.31 7.53 -12.48
C VAL A 6 9.94 6.92 -12.80
N ALA A 7 9.79 6.30 -13.99
CA ALA A 7 8.56 5.61 -14.37
C ALA A 7 8.22 4.44 -13.42
N ARG A 8 9.23 3.68 -12.97
CA ARG A 8 9.05 2.60 -12.00
C ARG A 8 8.60 3.13 -10.63
N VAL A 9 9.24 4.18 -10.11
CA VAL A 9 8.84 4.82 -8.84
C VAL A 9 7.39 5.29 -8.91
N PHE A 10 7.03 6.01 -9.97
CA PHE A 10 5.69 6.53 -10.16
C PHE A 10 4.63 5.42 -10.21
N SER A 11 4.90 4.33 -10.93
CA SER A 11 3.98 3.17 -11.01
C SER A 11 3.75 2.52 -9.64
N VAL A 12 4.80 2.35 -8.83
CA VAL A 12 4.66 1.81 -7.47
C VAL A 12 3.86 2.77 -6.59
N GLN A 13 4.12 4.08 -6.67
CA GLN A 13 3.38 5.09 -5.93
C GLN A 13 1.88 5.09 -6.28
N ALA A 14 1.55 5.03 -7.57
CA ALA A 14 0.17 4.96 -8.04
C ALA A 14 -0.54 3.70 -7.53
N ARG A 15 0.15 2.55 -7.50
CA ARG A 15 -0.39 1.31 -6.92
C ARG A 15 -0.66 1.45 -5.42
N ILE A 16 0.24 2.09 -4.66
CA ILE A 16 0.04 2.36 -3.22
C ILE A 16 -1.22 3.21 -3.01
N VAL A 17 -1.41 4.28 -3.79
CA VAL A 17 -2.59 5.14 -3.70
C VAL A 17 -3.88 4.33 -3.94
N ALA A 18 -3.92 3.51 -4.98
CA ALA A 18 -5.08 2.67 -5.29
C ALA A 18 -5.37 1.65 -4.18
N LEU A 19 -4.34 1.01 -3.62
CA LEU A 19 -4.49 0.06 -2.52
C LEU A 19 -4.96 0.75 -1.22
N ARG A 20 -4.49 1.96 -0.93
CA ARG A 20 -4.98 2.76 0.21
C ARG A 20 -6.45 3.14 0.07
N ALA A 21 -6.91 3.46 -1.14
CA ALA A 21 -8.33 3.69 -1.41
C ALA A 21 -9.15 2.41 -1.11
N ARG A 22 -8.77 1.28 -1.71
CA ARG A 22 -9.43 -0.02 -1.46
C ARG A 22 -9.46 -0.40 0.02
N HIS A 23 -8.37 -0.15 0.75
CA HIS A 23 -8.31 -0.41 2.19
C HIS A 23 -9.36 0.39 2.96
N ARG A 24 -9.50 1.69 2.66
CA ARG A 24 -10.51 2.56 3.29
C ARG A 24 -11.93 2.10 2.96
N ASP A 25 -12.18 1.68 1.72
CA ASP A 25 -13.49 1.17 1.31
C ASP A 25 -13.86 -0.12 2.07
N LEU A 26 -12.88 -1.02 2.24
CA LEU A 26 -13.06 -2.24 3.04
C LEU A 26 -13.30 -1.93 4.51
N GLU A 27 -12.63 -0.92 5.09
CA GLU A 27 -12.89 -0.46 6.45
C GLU A 27 -14.30 0.08 6.63
N ALA A 28 -14.75 0.92 5.69
CA ALA A 28 -16.11 1.44 5.68
C ALA A 28 -17.14 0.32 5.56
N SER A 29 -16.87 -0.69 4.71
CA SER A 29 -17.76 -1.84 4.52
C SER A 29 -17.85 -2.72 5.77
N ILE A 30 -16.72 -2.99 6.44
CA ILE A 30 -16.69 -3.72 7.72
C ILE A 30 -17.48 -2.96 8.78
N ALA A 31 -17.22 -1.67 8.93
CA ALA A 31 -17.91 -0.83 9.92
C ALA A 31 -19.42 -0.73 9.62
N GLY A 32 -19.80 -0.70 8.34
CA GLY A 32 -21.20 -0.74 7.93
C GLY A 32 -21.89 -2.04 8.34
N GLU A 33 -21.26 -3.18 8.06
CA GLU A 33 -21.83 -4.50 8.39
C GLU A 33 -21.88 -4.75 9.90
N GLU A 34 -20.83 -4.37 10.65
CA GLU A 34 -20.78 -4.51 12.12
C GLU A 34 -21.80 -3.64 12.85
N ARG A 35 -22.27 -2.55 12.24
CA ARG A 35 -23.33 -1.69 12.81
C ARG A 35 -24.75 -2.20 12.55
N ARG A 36 -24.92 -3.23 11.71
CA ARG A 36 -26.25 -3.76 11.42
C ARG A 36 -26.82 -4.46 12.66
N PRO A 37 -28.14 -4.37 12.92
CA PRO A 37 -28.77 -5.02 14.07
C PRO A 37 -28.59 -6.56 14.12
N ALA A 38 -28.39 -7.18 12.96
CA ALA A 38 -28.03 -8.59 12.80
C ALA A 38 -26.86 -8.69 11.81
N PRO A 39 -25.60 -8.61 12.28
CA PRO A 39 -24.43 -8.60 11.40
C PRO A 39 -24.19 -10.00 10.81
N ASP A 40 -23.87 -10.06 9.51
CA ASP A 40 -23.39 -11.30 8.89
C ASP A 40 -21.91 -11.52 9.26
N ALA A 41 -21.67 -12.38 10.24
CA ALA A 41 -20.34 -12.71 10.70
C ALA A 41 -19.45 -13.32 9.59
N ALA A 42 -20.01 -14.11 8.66
CA ALA A 42 -19.25 -14.68 7.56
C ALA A 42 -18.80 -13.60 6.57
N GLN A 43 -19.68 -12.64 6.28
CA GLN A 43 -19.39 -11.48 5.45
C GLN A 43 -18.32 -10.59 6.10
N VAL A 44 -18.45 -10.25 7.39
CA VAL A 44 -17.45 -9.48 8.14
C VAL A 44 -16.08 -10.17 8.10
N GLN A 45 -16.04 -11.48 8.30
CA GLN A 45 -14.79 -12.26 8.24
C GLN A 45 -14.20 -12.26 6.83
N ALA A 46 -15.03 -12.36 5.78
CA ALA A 46 -14.56 -12.26 4.40
C ALA A 46 -13.95 -10.88 4.09
N LEU A 47 -14.62 -9.80 4.52
CA LEU A 47 -14.13 -8.44 4.36
C LEU A 47 -12.82 -8.20 5.13
N LYS A 48 -12.70 -8.71 6.36
CA LYS A 48 -11.46 -8.65 7.16
C LYS A 48 -10.31 -9.39 6.49
N ARG A 49 -10.55 -10.57 5.90
CA ARG A 49 -9.54 -11.30 5.11
C ARG A 49 -9.10 -10.51 3.88
N GLN A 50 -10.03 -9.87 3.17
CA GLN A 50 -9.69 -9.00 2.03
C GLN A 50 -8.87 -7.78 2.48
N LYS A 51 -9.25 -7.13 3.58
CA LYS A 51 -8.51 -6.01 4.17
C LYS A 51 -7.08 -6.41 4.52
N LEU A 52 -6.88 -7.59 5.12
CA LEU A 52 -5.55 -8.11 5.44
C LEU A 52 -4.69 -8.30 4.18
N ARG A 53 -5.25 -8.89 3.11
CA ARG A 53 -4.53 -9.06 1.83
C ARG A 53 -4.09 -7.72 1.24
N VAL A 54 -4.95 -6.71 1.27
CA VAL A 54 -4.63 -5.35 0.78
C VAL A 54 -3.53 -4.71 1.63
N LYS A 55 -3.57 -4.90 2.96
CA LYS A 55 -2.53 -4.43 3.88
C LYS A 55 -1.17 -5.08 3.60
N ASP A 56 -1.14 -6.38 3.33
CA ASP A 56 0.09 -7.09 2.97
C ASP A 56 0.66 -6.61 1.63
N GLU A 57 -0.22 -6.36 0.66
CA GLU A 57 0.17 -5.81 -0.63
C GLU A 57 0.71 -4.38 -0.52
N LEU A 58 0.09 -3.53 0.32
CA LEU A 58 0.60 -2.21 0.66
C LEU A 58 2.01 -2.29 1.24
N SER A 59 2.19 -3.15 2.24
CA SER A 59 3.48 -3.35 2.91
C SER A 59 4.57 -3.80 1.92
N ARG A 60 4.23 -4.67 0.97
CA ARG A 60 5.12 -5.07 -0.12
C ARG A 60 5.46 -3.89 -1.04
N CYS A 61 4.47 -3.12 -1.49
CA CYS A 61 4.70 -1.98 -2.37
C CYS A 61 5.53 -0.88 -1.70
N GLU A 62 5.29 -0.60 -0.42
CA GLU A 62 6.09 0.34 0.39
C GLU A 62 7.51 -0.18 0.62
N GLY A 63 7.69 -1.49 0.78
CA GLY A 63 9.01 -2.13 0.79
C GLY A 63 9.76 -1.93 -0.53
N LEU A 64 9.09 -2.17 -1.66
CA LEU A 64 9.67 -1.97 -3.00
C LEU A 64 10.04 -0.51 -3.25
N LEU A 65 9.17 0.42 -2.88
CA LEU A 65 9.45 1.86 -3.01
C LEU A 65 10.71 2.23 -2.21
N ARG A 66 10.81 1.82 -0.95
CA ARG A 66 12.00 2.04 -0.11
C ARG A 66 13.27 1.43 -0.71
N LEU A 67 13.18 0.31 -1.40
CA LEU A 67 14.33 -0.31 -2.08
C LEU A 67 14.75 0.49 -3.32
N ILE A 68 13.78 0.95 -4.11
CA ILE A 68 14.04 1.77 -5.30
C ILE A 68 14.65 3.12 -4.89
N GLU A 69 14.12 3.75 -3.83
CA GLU A 69 14.62 5.02 -3.30
C GLU A 69 16.04 4.88 -2.72
N ARG A 70 16.34 3.80 -2.00
CA ARG A 70 17.70 3.50 -1.50
C ARG A 70 18.72 3.27 -2.61
N GLY A 71 18.30 2.73 -3.75
CA GLY A 71 19.13 2.63 -4.95
C GLY A 71 19.23 3.94 -5.74
N ALA A 72 18.38 4.92 -5.44
CA ALA A 72 18.30 6.22 -6.11
C ALA A 72 19.00 7.35 -5.33
N THR A 73 19.41 7.13 -4.08
CA THR A 73 20.21 8.12 -3.35
C THR A 73 21.49 8.41 -4.12
N PRO A 74 21.74 9.67 -4.53
CA PRO A 74 23.00 10.01 -5.14
C PRO A 74 24.09 9.73 -4.11
N ARG A 75 25.07 8.94 -4.54
CA ARG A 75 26.39 8.78 -3.93
C ARG A 75 27.09 10.15 -3.90
N ALA A 76 26.61 11.06 -3.05
CA ALA A 76 27.06 12.43 -2.89
C ALA A 76 27.32 12.76 -1.41
N ALA A 77 27.77 11.77 -0.65
CA ALA A 77 28.20 11.96 0.74
C ALA A 77 29.45 11.11 1.04
N VAL A 78 30.50 11.26 0.22
CA VAL A 78 31.89 11.04 0.64
C VAL A 78 32.75 12.11 -0.02
N ALA A 79 33.13 13.13 0.74
CA ALA A 79 34.46 13.73 0.66
C ALA A 79 34.80 14.38 2.03
N PRO A 80 35.98 14.08 2.59
CA PRO A 80 36.44 14.54 3.91
C PRO A 80 37.00 15.96 3.85
N ALA A 81 36.97 16.66 5.00
CA ALA A 81 37.81 17.82 5.28
C ALA A 81 39.01 17.37 6.13
#